data_AF-A0A8S2FHD1-F1
#
_entry.id   AF-A0A8S2FHD1-F1
#
_cell.length_a   1.000
_cell.length_b   1.000
_cell.length_c   1.000
_cell.angle_alpha   90.00
_cell.angle_beta   90.00
_cell.angle_gamma   90.00
#
_symmetry.space_group_name_H-M   'P 1'
#
loop_
_entity.id
_entity.type
_entity.pdbx_description
1 polymer ?
#
loop_
_entity_poly.entity_id
_entity_poly.type
_entity_poly.pdbx_seq_one_letter_code
_entity_poly.pdbx_strand_id
1 'polypeptide(L)'
;MTLACVGDRTRHYSTLPATKLRQSTGISRVDLPKENINVTKLPNGLVIASLENHSPVCRVAAVVKAGARYEPYDSQGVTNLLRIYSNLVSNTLNTNNSNDV
;
A
#
# COMPACT_ATOMS: atom_id res chain seq x y z
N MET A 1 -28.09 3.21 -42.18
CA MET A 1 -29.06 3.70 -41.18
C MET A 1 -28.27 4.04 -39.92
N THR A 2 -27.87 5.30 -39.81
CA THR A 2 -27.08 5.86 -38.72
C THR A 2 -27.98 6.13 -37.52
N LEU A 3 -27.56 5.81 -36.30
CA LEU A 3 -27.98 6.59 -35.14
C LEU A 3 -26.90 6.56 -34.05
N ALA A 4 -26.22 7.69 -33.93
CA ALA A 4 -25.41 8.05 -32.78
C ALA A 4 -26.36 8.44 -31.63
N CYS A 5 -26.12 7.93 -30.42
CA CYS A 5 -26.62 8.55 -29.20
C CYS A 5 -25.40 8.96 -28.38
N VAL A 6 -24.84 10.12 -28.73
CA VAL A 6 -23.91 10.85 -27.86
C VAL A 6 -24.78 11.70 -26.96
N GLY A 7 -25.03 11.18 -25.76
CA GLY A 7 -25.77 11.90 -24.73
C GLY A 7 -24.87 12.92 -24.04
N ASP A 8 -24.95 14.17 -24.48
CA ASP A 8 -24.39 15.34 -23.80
C ASP A 8 -24.97 15.45 -22.39
N ARG A 9 -24.18 15.06 -21.38
CA ARG A 9 -24.45 15.37 -19.97
C ARG A 9 -23.32 16.24 -19.43
N THR A 10 -23.38 17.51 -19.79
CA THR A 10 -22.54 18.59 -19.27
C THR A 10 -22.84 18.76 -17.78
N ARG A 11 -21.99 18.19 -16.91
CA ARG A 11 -22.05 18.45 -15.46
C ARG A 11 -21.35 19.77 -15.18
N HIS A 12 -22.12 20.83 -14.95
CA HIS A 12 -21.61 22.09 -14.45
C HIS A 12 -21.28 21.96 -12.95
N TYR A 13 -20.02 21.69 -12.63
CA TYR A 13 -19.51 21.80 -11.26
C TYR A 13 -19.02 23.22 -11.03
N SER A 14 -19.66 23.96 -10.12
CA SER A 14 -19.15 25.24 -9.62
C SER A 14 -17.98 24.97 -8.68
N THR A 15 -16.76 25.29 -9.12
CA THR A 15 -15.55 25.16 -8.31
C THR A 15 -15.34 26.44 -7.50
N LEU A 16 -15.83 26.48 -6.27
CA LEU A 16 -15.30 27.42 -5.28
C LEU A 16 -13.95 26.86 -4.79
N PRO A 17 -12.82 27.57 -4.95
CA PRO A 17 -11.53 27.09 -4.46
C PRO A 17 -11.56 27.07 -2.93
N ALA A 18 -11.46 25.88 -2.34
CA ALA A 18 -11.28 25.72 -0.91
C ALA A 18 -9.90 26.25 -0.51
N THR A 19 -9.86 27.41 0.14
CA THR A 19 -8.65 27.95 0.75
C THR A 19 -8.23 27.02 1.88
N LYS A 20 -7.21 26.19 1.65
CA LYS A 20 -6.58 25.42 2.71
C LYS A 20 -5.97 26.40 3.72
N LEU A 21 -6.58 26.51 4.89
CA LEU A 21 -5.93 27.10 6.06
C LEU A 21 -4.65 26.30 6.32
N ARG A 22 -3.52 26.95 6.06
CA ARG A 22 -2.20 26.46 6.49
C ARG A 22 -2.21 26.51 8.01
N GLN A 23 -2.47 25.37 8.64
CA GLN A 23 -2.21 25.20 10.07
C GLN A 23 -0.69 25.22 10.24
N SER A 24 -0.16 26.40 10.55
CA SER A 24 1.19 26.57 11.07
C SER A 24 1.18 26.11 12.53
N THR A 25 1.25 24.79 12.74
CA THR A 25 1.60 24.27 14.06
C THR A 25 3.08 24.54 14.27
N GLY A 26 3.38 25.51 15.13
CA GLY A 26 4.72 25.85 15.58
C GLY A 26 5.33 24.68 16.32
N ILE A 27 6.06 23.84 15.59
CA ILE A 27 7.09 22.94 16.10
C ILE A 27 8.30 23.26 15.24
N SER A 28 9.39 23.75 15.84
CA SER A 28 10.66 23.90 15.16
C SER A 28 11.05 22.54 14.60
N ARG A 29 10.83 22.31 13.31
CA ARG A 29 11.32 21.12 12.63
C ARG A 29 12.82 21.21 12.65
N VAL A 30 13.45 20.36 13.44
CA VAL A 30 14.87 20.09 13.30
C VAL A 30 15.00 19.42 11.93
N ASP A 31 15.63 20.12 11.00
CA ASP A 31 15.94 19.58 9.68
C ASP A 31 17.06 18.56 9.85
N LEU A 32 16.65 17.31 10.03
CA LEU A 32 17.56 16.17 10.13
C LEU A 32 18.06 15.81 8.72
N PRO A 33 19.34 15.45 8.58
CA PRO A 33 19.87 15.04 7.29
C PRO A 33 19.13 13.79 6.80
N LYS A 34 18.81 13.78 5.51
CA LYS A 34 18.18 12.62 4.87
C LYS A 34 19.17 11.46 4.85
N GLU A 35 18.77 10.32 5.42
CA GLU A 35 19.59 9.11 5.36
C GLU A 35 19.53 8.43 3.98
N ASN A 36 20.55 7.65 3.68
CA ASN A 36 20.60 6.83 2.47
C ASN A 36 19.68 5.61 2.60
N ILE A 37 19.24 5.09 1.46
CA ILE A 37 18.42 3.86 1.43
C ILE A 37 19.36 2.67 1.62
N ASN A 38 19.09 1.84 2.64
CA ASN A 38 19.79 0.57 2.82
C ASN A 38 19.04 -0.53 2.09
N VAL A 39 19.71 -1.24 1.17
CA VAL A 39 19.14 -2.36 0.42
C VAL A 39 19.95 -3.62 0.69
N THR A 40 19.32 -4.59 1.35
CA THR A 40 19.92 -5.89 1.66
C THR A 40 19.23 -6.99 0.88
N LYS A 41 20.02 -7.93 0.35
CA LYS A 41 19.50 -9.13 -0.31
C LYS A 41 19.80 -10.34 0.57
N LEU A 42 18.76 -11.04 0.97
CA LEU A 42 18.88 -12.28 1.74
C LEU A 42 19.24 -13.45 0.80
N PRO A 43 19.87 -14.52 1.32
CA PRO A 43 20.25 -15.69 0.52
C PRO A 43 19.04 -16.42 -0.09
N ASN A 44 17.84 -16.24 0.46
CA ASN A 44 16.59 -16.76 -0.09
C ASN A 44 16.05 -15.94 -1.27
N GLY A 45 16.73 -14.87 -1.69
CA GLY A 45 16.32 -14.00 -2.78
C GLY A 45 15.37 -12.86 -2.38
N LEU A 46 15.02 -12.71 -1.10
CA LEU A 46 14.23 -11.57 -0.63
C LEU A 46 15.08 -10.29 -0.63
N VAL A 47 14.53 -9.21 -1.17
CA VAL A 47 15.14 -7.89 -1.15
C VAL A 47 14.46 -7.04 -0.09
N ILE A 48 15.23 -6.59 0.90
CA ILE A 48 14.79 -5.66 1.94
C ILE A 48 15.32 -4.28 1.59
N ALA A 49 14.45 -3.28 1.56
CA ALA A 49 14.84 -1.89 1.44
C ALA A 49 14.29 -1.13 2.65
N SER A 50 15.16 -0.45 3.39
CA SER A 50 14.80 0.36 4.55
C SER A 50 15.36 1.77 4.41
N LEU A 51 14.58 2.74 4.89
CA LEU A 51 14.95 4.15 4.96
C LEU A 51 14.55 4.68 6.32
N GLU A 52 15.53 5.17 7.07
CA GLU A 52 15.27 5.87 8.32
C GLU A 52 14.93 7.34 8.03
N ASN A 53 13.75 7.75 8.51
CA ASN A 53 13.18 9.07 8.23
C ASN A 53 12.96 9.88 9.52
N HIS A 54 13.60 9.47 10.64
CA HIS A 54 13.49 10.14 11.94
C HIS A 54 12.04 10.50 12.34
N SER A 55 11.10 9.63 11.97
CA SER A 55 9.67 9.86 12.17
C SER A 55 9.17 8.98 13.29
N PRO A 56 8.25 9.47 14.15
CA PRO A 56 7.57 8.61 15.12
C PRO A 56 6.66 7.56 14.45
N VAL A 57 6.45 7.65 13.13
CA VAL A 57 5.64 6.71 12.35
C VAL A 57 6.53 5.94 11.38
N CYS A 58 6.51 4.61 11.50
CA CYS A 58 7.15 3.69 10.57
C CYS A 58 6.11 3.10 9.60
N ARG A 59 6.48 2.94 8.33
CA ARG A 59 5.65 2.24 7.33
C ARG A 59 6.40 1.04 6.81
N VAL A 60 5.75 -0.12 6.89
CA VAL A 60 6.27 -1.38 6.37
C VAL A 60 5.37 -1.81 5.23
N ALA A 61 5.96 -2.24 4.12
CA ALA A 61 5.23 -2.77 2.98
C ALA A 61 5.93 -4.04 2.48
N ALA A 62 5.16 -5.12 2.37
CA ALA A 62 5.60 -6.32 1.68
C ALA A 62 5.05 -6.28 0.25
N VAL A 63 5.94 -6.38 -0.74
CA VAL A 63 5.56 -6.37 -2.15
C VAL A 63 5.93 -7.72 -2.75
N VAL A 64 4.95 -8.37 -3.35
CA VAL A 64 5.11 -9.67 -4.00
C VAL A 64 4.92 -9.50 -5.50
N LYS A 65 5.80 -10.10 -6.30
CA LYS A 65 5.63 -10.18 -7.76
C LYS A 65 4.56 -11.23 -8.08
N ALA A 66 3.30 -10.86 -7.87
CA ALA A 66 2.12 -11.66 -8.16
C ALA A 66 1.02 -10.77 -8.74
N GLY A 67 -0.01 -11.34 -9.36
CA GLY A 67 -1.08 -10.61 -10.02
C GLY A 67 -2.01 -11.52 -10.81
N ALA A 68 -3.14 -10.98 -11.26
CA ALA A 68 -4.12 -11.72 -12.07
C ALA A 68 -3.55 -12.33 -13.36
N ARG A 69 -2.45 -11.76 -13.89
CA ARG A 69 -1.73 -12.32 -15.06
C ARG A 69 -1.03 -13.66 -14.79
N TYR A 70 -0.80 -13.98 -13.52
CA TYR A 70 -0.18 -15.23 -13.07
C TYR A 70 -1.22 -16.23 -12.54
N GLU A 71 -2.51 -16.00 -12.81
CA GLU A 71 -3.60 -16.91 -12.42
C GLU A 71 -3.94 -17.89 -13.55
N PRO A 72 -4.27 -19.15 -13.24
CA PRO A 72 -4.85 -20.07 -14.21
C PRO A 72 -6.32 -19.73 -14.48
N TYR A 73 -6.84 -20.19 -15.62
CA TYR A 73 -8.22 -19.94 -16.03
C TYR A 73 -9.27 -20.47 -15.04
N ASP A 74 -8.95 -21.54 -14.32
CA ASP A 74 -9.86 -22.19 -13.37
C ASP A 74 -9.99 -21.43 -12.04
N SER A 75 -9.01 -20.59 -11.68
CA SER A 75 -8.98 -19.89 -10.40
C SER A 75 -8.82 -18.37 -10.58
N GLN A 76 -9.60 -17.78 -11.47
CA GLN A 76 -9.60 -16.34 -11.70
C GLN A 76 -10.05 -15.57 -10.45
N GLY A 77 -9.33 -14.50 -10.12
CA GLY A 77 -9.66 -13.60 -9.01
C GLY A 77 -9.04 -13.97 -7.65
N VAL A 78 -8.29 -15.06 -7.55
CA VAL A 78 -7.65 -15.49 -6.29
C VAL A 78 -6.66 -14.47 -5.74
N THR A 79 -5.95 -13.73 -6.59
CA THR A 79 -5.00 -12.68 -6.19
C THR A 79 -5.74 -11.49 -5.57
N ASN A 80 -6.95 -11.18 -6.05
CA ASN A 80 -7.77 -10.14 -5.45
C ASN A 80 -8.26 -10.56 -4.06
N LEU A 81 -8.71 -11.81 -3.94
CA LEU A 81 -9.07 -12.38 -2.64
C LEU A 81 -7.88 -12.41 -1.70
N LEU A 82 -6.68 -12.83 -2.14
CA LEU A 82 -5.46 -12.82 -1.34
C LEU A 82 -5.13 -11.40 -0.81
N ARG A 83 -5.34 -10.36 -1.63
CA ARG A 83 -5.18 -8.97 -1.17
C ARG A 83 -6.16 -8.63 -0.05
N ILE A 84 -7.43 -8.98 -0.20
CA ILE A 84 -8.48 -8.71 0.80
C ILE A 84 -8.22 -9.51 2.09
N TYR A 85 -7.81 -10.77 1.96
CA TYR A 85 -7.56 -11.69 3.07
C TYR A 85 -6.14 -11.62 3.64
N SER A 86 -5.30 -10.71 3.15
CA SER A 86 -3.90 -10.57 3.60
C SER A 86 -3.75 -10.29 5.09
N ASN A 87 -4.79 -9.74 5.72
CA ASN A 87 -4.82 -9.41 7.15
C ASN A 87 -5.47 -10.50 8.03
N LEU A 88 -5.75 -11.68 7.49
CA LEU A 88 -6.29 -12.79 8.29
C LEU A 88 -5.22 -13.40 9.22
N VAL A 89 -5.70 -14.14 10.23
CA VAL A 89 -4.85 -14.83 11.21
C VAL A 89 -3.95 -15.85 10.51
N SER A 90 -2.65 -15.73 10.77
CA SER A 90 -1.65 -16.72 10.37
C SER A 90 -1.40 -17.71 11.52
N ASN A 91 -0.93 -18.91 11.19
CA ASN A 91 -0.68 -19.97 12.19
C ASN A 91 0.21 -19.52 13.36
N THR A 92 1.15 -18.61 13.11
CA THR A 92 2.04 -18.04 14.14
C THR A 92 1.32 -17.32 15.28
N LEU A 93 0.06 -16.90 15.10
CA LEU A 93 -0.73 -16.23 16.14
C LEU A 93 -1.68 -17.18 16.88
N ASN A 94 -1.81 -18.44 16.44
CA ASN A 94 -2.72 -19.45 16.99
C ASN A 94 -1.97 -20.57 17.74
N THR A 95 -0.76 -20.29 18.23
CA THR A 95 0.03 -21.28 18.94
C THR A 95 -0.49 -21.46 20.37
N ASN A 96 -1.40 -22.39 20.57
CA ASN A 96 -1.55 -23.06 21.86
C ASN A 96 -0.36 -24.02 21.99
N ASN A 97 0.73 -23.49 22.54
CA ASN A 97 1.96 -24.23 22.71
C ASN A 97 1.71 -25.48 23.59
N SER A 98 1.84 -26.69 23.02
CA SER A 98 1.90 -27.95 23.79
C SER A 98 3.33 -28.44 24.02
N ASN A 99 4.37 -27.68 23.65
CA ASN A 99 5.77 -28.05 23.84
C ASN A 99 6.65 -26.82 24.16
N ASP A 100 6.57 -26.34 25.40
CA ASP A 100 7.65 -25.58 26.05
C ASP A 100 8.61 -26.58 26.73
N VAL A 101 9.52 -27.22 25.97
CA VAL A 101 10.81 -27.81 26.43
C VAL A 101 11.82 -27.76 25.28
#